data_AF-A0A6N9AUW7-F1
#
_entry.id   AF-A0A6N9AUW7-F1
#
_cell.length_a   1.000
_cell.length_b   1.000
_cell.length_c   1.000
_cell.angle_alpha   90.00
_cell.angle_beta   90.00
_cell.angle_gamma   90.00
#
_symmetry.space_group_name_H-M   'P 1'
#
loop_
_entity.id
_entity.type
_entity.pdbx_description
1 polymer ?
#
loop_
_entity_poly.entity_id
_entity_poly.type
_entity_poly.pdbx_seq_one_letter_code
_entity_poly.pdbx_strand_id
1 'polypeptide(L)'
;MPMKNPPHPGKVVRISCLEPLGLNVTEGAKVLGVSRQALSNLVNCHSRISGDMAVRLAKAFGSTTETWIRLQAAYDVAQAQAREDQIEVERFLPG
;
A
#
# COMPACT_ATOMS: atom_id res chain seq x y z
N MET A 1 -5.11 -5.90 18.71
CA MET A 1 -3.64 -5.96 18.56
C MET A 1 -3.31 -5.62 17.12
N PRO A 2 -2.31 -4.75 16.83
CA PRO A 2 -1.86 -4.57 15.45
C PRO A 2 -1.38 -5.92 14.91
N MET A 3 -1.65 -6.21 13.64
CA MET A 3 -1.18 -7.45 13.01
C MET A 3 0.35 -7.50 13.07
N LYS A 4 0.91 -8.63 13.49
CA LYS A 4 2.36 -8.80 13.66
C LYS A 4 3.13 -8.80 12.32
N ASN A 5 2.43 -9.03 11.21
CA ASN A 5 2.99 -8.99 9.85
C ASN A 5 1.89 -8.71 8.80
N PRO A 6 1.40 -7.46 8.67
CA PRO A 6 0.45 -7.10 7.62
C PRO A 6 1.05 -7.38 6.22
N PRO A 7 0.27 -7.93 5.28
CA PRO A 7 0.74 -8.10 3.91
C PRO A 7 0.95 -6.73 3.24
N HIS A 8 1.92 -6.66 2.33
CA HIS A 8 2.10 -5.46 1.50
C HIS A 8 0.78 -5.14 0.76
N PRO A 9 0.27 -3.90 0.83
CA PRO A 9 -1.06 -3.54 0.34
C PRO A 9 -1.21 -3.71 -1.18
N GLY A 10 -0.10 -3.69 -1.93
CA GLY A 10 -0.07 -4.11 -3.34
C GLY A 10 -0.64 -5.51 -3.60
N LYS A 11 -0.46 -6.47 -2.67
CA LYS A 11 -1.11 -7.79 -2.77
C LYS A 11 -2.62 -7.68 -2.64
N VAL A 12 -3.09 -6.80 -1.75
CA VAL A 12 -4.52 -6.52 -1.57
C VAL A 12 -5.10 -5.93 -2.85
N VAL A 13 -4.41 -4.98 -3.50
CA VAL A 13 -4.84 -4.44 -4.80
C VAL A 13 -4.96 -5.55 -5.85
N ARG A 14 -4.02 -6.49 -5.90
CA ARG A 14 -4.09 -7.61 -6.84
C ARG A 14 -5.29 -8.52 -6.58
N ILE A 15 -5.40 -9.01 -5.34
CA ILE A 15 -6.36 -10.07 -4.96
C ILE A 15 -7.78 -9.53 -4.79
N SER A 16 -7.94 -8.29 -4.34
CA SER A 16 -9.24 -7.71 -4.00
C SER A 16 -9.76 -6.72 -5.05
N CYS A 17 -8.92 -6.27 -6.00
CA CYS A 17 -9.35 -5.36 -7.06
C CYS A 17 -9.20 -5.95 -8.45
N LEU A 18 -8.03 -6.49 -8.81
CA LEU A 18 -7.78 -6.93 -10.18
C LEU A 18 -8.34 -8.33 -10.46
N GLU A 19 -7.96 -9.33 -9.67
CA GLU A 19 -8.33 -10.73 -9.86
C GLU A 19 -9.86 -10.95 -9.89
N PRO A 20 -10.67 -10.37 -8.98
CA PRO A 20 -12.12 -10.59 -8.98
C PRO A 20 -12.83 -10.01 -10.21
N LEU A 21 -12.21 -9.02 -10.85
CA LEU A 21 -12.72 -8.37 -12.05
C LEU A 21 -12.11 -8.94 -13.33
N GLY A 22 -11.23 -9.95 -13.24
CA GLY A 22 -10.52 -10.52 -14.37
C GLY A 22 -9.56 -9.55 -15.06
N LEU A 23 -9.16 -8.45 -14.39
CA LEU A 23 -8.31 -7.43 -14.98
C LEU A 23 -6.84 -7.85 -14.94
N ASN A 24 -6.17 -7.80 -16.09
CA ASN A 24 -4.72 -7.86 -16.11
C ASN A 24 -4.10 -6.50 -15.70
N VAL A 25 -2.78 -6.49 -15.47
CA VAL A 25 -2.05 -5.27 -15.05
C VAL A 25 -2.20 -4.12 -16.06
N THR A 26 -2.28 -4.43 -17.35
CA THR A 26 -2.43 -3.40 -18.39
C THR A 26 -3.82 -2.75 -18.31
N GLU A 27 -4.88 -3.54 -18.15
CA GLU A 27 -6.26 -3.06 -18.02
C GLU A 27 -6.45 -2.29 -16.71
N GLY A 28 -5.99 -2.85 -15.59
CA GLY A 28 -6.04 -2.16 -14.30
C GLY A 28 -5.31 -0.83 -14.31
N ALA A 29 -4.17 -0.72 -15.01
CA ALA A 29 -3.43 0.52 -15.12
C ALA A 29 -4.21 1.58 -15.90
N LYS A 30 -4.90 1.19 -16.97
CA LYS A 30 -5.81 2.07 -17.72
C LYS A 30 -6.96 2.56 -16.84
N VAL A 31 -7.61 1.66 -16.09
CA VAL A 31 -8.70 1.99 -15.16
C VAL A 31 -8.25 3.02 -14.13
N LEU A 32 -7.05 2.83 -13.56
CA LEU A 32 -6.49 3.73 -12.56
C LEU A 32 -5.88 5.01 -13.15
N GLY A 33 -5.75 5.11 -14.48
CA GLY A 33 -5.12 6.24 -15.17
C GLY A 33 -3.63 6.39 -14.84
N VAL A 34 -2.90 5.28 -14.70
CA VAL A 34 -1.47 5.23 -14.38
C VAL A 34 -0.70 4.42 -15.43
N SER A 35 0.64 4.51 -15.42
CA SER A 35 1.45 3.65 -16.28
C SER A 35 1.34 2.18 -15.86
N ARG A 36 1.47 1.26 -16.83
CA ARG A 36 1.55 -0.18 -16.54
C ARG A 36 2.67 -0.50 -15.56
N GLN A 37 3.81 0.19 -15.67
CA GLN A 37 4.94 -0.01 -14.76
C GLN A 37 4.59 0.38 -13.32
N ALA A 38 3.88 1.49 -13.11
CA ALA A 38 3.47 1.94 -11.78
C ALA A 38 2.56 0.91 -11.12
N LEU A 39 1.53 0.41 -11.83
CA LEU A 39 0.66 -0.63 -11.28
C LEU A 39 1.41 -1.96 -11.08
N SER A 40 2.27 -2.36 -12.02
CA SER A 40 3.10 -3.56 -11.90
C SER A 40 3.98 -3.52 -10.64
N ASN A 41 4.67 -2.40 -10.40
CA ASN A 41 5.50 -2.23 -9.20
C ASN A 41 4.65 -2.33 -7.94
N LEU A 42 3.46 -1.73 -7.93
CA LEU A 42 2.57 -1.81 -6.78
C LEU A 42 2.12 -3.25 -6.50
N VAL A 43 1.52 -3.94 -7.48
CA VAL A 43 0.95 -5.28 -7.27
C VAL A 43 2.01 -6.37 -7.05
N ASN A 44 3.26 -6.11 -7.44
CA ASN A 44 4.41 -6.96 -7.16
C ASN A 44 5.17 -6.55 -5.90
N CYS A 45 4.63 -5.63 -5.08
CA CYS A 45 5.21 -5.22 -3.79
C CYS A 45 6.56 -4.50 -3.89
N HIS A 46 6.84 -3.86 -5.03
CA HIS A 46 8.05 -3.07 -5.26
C HIS A 46 7.82 -1.56 -5.07
N SER A 47 6.58 -1.12 -4.85
CA SER A 47 6.26 0.28 -4.56
C SER A 47 5.08 0.42 -3.60
N ARG A 48 5.11 1.49 -2.80
CA ARG A 48 4.05 1.85 -1.85
C ARG A 48 2.82 2.44 -2.55
N ILE A 49 1.69 2.44 -1.86
CA ILE A 49 0.52 3.24 -2.20
C ILE A 49 0.78 4.70 -1.77
N SER A 50 0.88 5.61 -2.74
CA SER A 50 0.89 7.05 -2.49
C SER A 50 -0.51 7.60 -2.23
N GLY A 51 -0.61 8.86 -1.78
CA GLY A 51 -1.89 9.58 -1.67
C GLY A 51 -2.70 9.57 -2.96
N ASP A 52 -2.06 9.92 -4.08
CA ASP A 52 -2.71 9.90 -5.40
C ASP A 52 -3.18 8.52 -5.81
N MET A 53 -2.39 7.48 -5.53
CA MET A 53 -2.79 6.09 -5.82
C MET A 53 -3.97 5.66 -4.94
N ALA A 54 -3.99 6.04 -3.66
CA ALA A 54 -5.11 5.77 -2.76
C ALA A 54 -6.42 6.42 -3.28
N VAL A 55 -6.35 7.66 -3.77
CA VAL A 55 -7.51 8.33 -4.39
C VAL A 55 -7.97 7.58 -5.64
N ARG A 56 -7.04 7.14 -6.49
CA ARG A 56 -7.36 6.38 -7.71
C ARG A 56 -8.01 5.04 -7.38
N LEU A 57 -7.48 4.29 -6.41
CA LEU A 57 -8.03 3.02 -5.96
C LEU A 57 -9.43 3.19 -5.36
N ALA A 58 -9.65 4.20 -4.53
CA ALA A 58 -10.96 4.50 -3.96
C ALA A 58 -12.00 4.80 -5.04
N LYS A 59 -11.64 5.62 -6.05
CA LYS A 59 -12.52 5.96 -7.17
C LYS A 59 -12.80 4.77 -8.09
N ALA A 60 -11.82 3.90 -8.33
CA ALA A 60 -11.93 2.80 -9.29
C ALA A 60 -12.56 1.52 -8.69
N PHE A 61 -12.22 1.19 -7.45
CA PHE A 61 -12.52 -0.12 -6.85
C PHE A 61 -13.26 -0.01 -5.50
N GLY A 62 -13.60 1.20 -5.06
CA GLY A 62 -14.29 1.44 -3.80
C GLY A 62 -13.39 1.47 -2.58
N SER A 63 -14.01 1.37 -1.40
CA SER A 63 -13.41 1.76 -0.11
C SER A 63 -13.16 3.27 -0.03
N THR A 64 -12.30 3.72 0.89
CA THR A 64 -11.93 5.14 1.06
C THR A 64 -10.43 5.35 0.89
N THR A 65 -10.02 6.57 0.54
CA THR A 65 -8.61 6.97 0.47
C THR A 65 -7.89 6.65 1.78
N GLU A 66 -8.50 6.97 2.92
CA GLU A 66 -7.95 6.73 4.26
C GLU A 66 -7.79 5.23 4.56
N THR A 67 -8.65 4.39 4.00
CA THR A 67 -8.55 2.93 4.16
C THR A 67 -7.31 2.40 3.45
N TRP A 68 -7.07 2.84 2.20
CA TRP A 68 -5.87 2.48 1.46
C TRP A 68 -4.59 3.00 2.13
N ILE A 69 -4.61 4.23 2.63
CA ILE A 69 -3.49 4.81 3.40
C ILE A 69 -3.25 4.03 4.69
N ARG A 70 -4.29 3.63 5.41
CA ARG A 70 -4.15 2.82 6.64
C ARG A 70 -3.53 1.45 6.37
N LEU A 71 -3.86 0.79 5.26
CA LEU A 71 -3.23 -0.47 4.87
C LEU A 71 -1.73 -0.28 4.61
N GLN A 72 -1.36 0.79 3.90
CA GLN A 72 0.04 1.14 3.66
C GLN A 72 0.78 1.47 4.96
N ALA A 73 0.21 2.33 5.80
CA ALA A 73 0.79 2.70 7.08
C ALA A 73 1.00 1.49 8.00
N ALA A 74 0.02 0.57 8.07
CA ALA A 74 0.17 -0.66 8.84
C ALA A 74 1.37 -1.50 8.35
N TYR A 75 1.51 -1.67 7.03
CA TYR A 75 2.66 -2.34 6.45
C TYR A 75 3.98 -1.64 6.79
N ASP A 76 4.05 -0.32 6.61
CA ASP A 76 5.28 0.43 6.84
C ASP A 76 5.70 0.44 8.30
N VAL A 77 4.75 0.53 9.23
CA VAL A 77 5.02 0.42 10.67
C VAL A 77 5.58 -0.95 11.00
N ALA A 78 5.00 -2.03 10.49
CA ALA A 78 5.50 -3.37 10.76
C ALA A 78 6.92 -3.58 10.18
N GLN A 79 7.20 -3.04 8.99
CA GLN A 79 8.56 -3.06 8.42
C GLN A 79 9.54 -2.21 9.23
N ALA A 80 9.11 -1.07 9.76
CA ALA A 80 9.95 -0.22 10.61
C ALA A 80 10.25 -0.88 11.97
N GLN A 81 9.24 -1.49 12.60
CA GLN A 81 9.39 -2.24 13.86
C GLN A 81 10.33 -3.44 13.69
N ALA A 82 10.28 -4.13 12.55
CA ALA A 82 11.18 -5.26 12.28
C ALA A 82 12.67 -4.86 12.21
N ARG A 83 12.97 -3.56 12.09
CA ARG A 83 14.33 -3.02 12.09
C ARG A 83 14.53 -1.95 13.17
N GLU A 84 13.70 -1.96 14.21
CA GLU A 84 13.73 -0.91 15.25
C GLU A 84 15.09 -0.81 15.93
N ASP A 85 15.78 -1.94 16.13
CA ASP A 85 17.13 -2.00 16.69
C ASP A 85 18.20 -1.29 15.82
N GLN A 86 17.88 -0.99 14.56
CA GLN A 86 18.77 -0.26 13.63
C GLN A 86 18.45 1.25 13.60
N ILE A 87 17.43 1.70 14.32
CA ILE A 87 16.99 3.10 14.35
C ILE A 87 17.56 3.77 15.60
N GLU A 88 18.70 4.46 15.43
CA GLU A 88 19.32 5.20 16.52
C GLU A 88 18.55 6.51 16.81
N VAL A 89 18.12 6.68 18.05
CA VAL A 89 17.43 7.87 18.53
C VAL A 89 17.63 8.05 20.03
N GLU A 90 17.85 9.28 20.47
CA GLU A 90 17.84 9.63 21.90
C GLU A 90 16.45 10.11 22.32
N ARG A 91 15.95 9.63 23.47
CA ARG A 91 14.67 10.10 24.00
C ARG A 91 14.82 11.53 24.51
N PHE A 92 14.10 12.47 23.91
CA PHE A 92 14.01 13.83 24.42
C PHE A 92 13.31 13.86 25.78
N LEU A 93 13.96 14.48 26.77
CA LEU A 93 13.41 14.75 28.10
C LEU A 93 13.41 16.26 28.31
N PRO A 94 12.24 16.93 28.40
CA PRO A 94 12.18 18.34 28.76
C PRO A 94 12.63 18.53 30.22
N GLY A 95 13.39 19.60 30.47
CA GLY A 95 13.83 20.02 31.81
C GLY A 95 12.76 20.75 32.60
#